data_AF-A0A9W4TE50-F1
#
_entry.id   AF-A0A9W4TE50-F1
#
_cell.length_a   1.000
_cell.length_b   1.000
_cell.length_c   1.000
_cell.angle_alpha   90.00
_cell.angle_beta   90.00
_cell.angle_gamma   90.00
#
_symmetry.space_group_name_H-M   'P 1'
#
loop_
_entity.id
_entity.type
_entity.pdbx_description
1 polymer ?
#
loop_
_entity_poly.entity_id
_entity_poly.type
_entity_poly.pdbx_seq_one_letter_code
_entity_poly.pdbx_strand_id
1 'polypeptide(L)'
;DLGLCKPVEYFQSFKNNNIYGVLPFVTPEVLRGQPYTLANDIYRFSMIMWEFIYGIPPFDNEAHDFLLALHICKGKRPKIIKNIPQCYINLLKKCWDMDLL
;
A
#
# COMPACT_ATOMS: atom_id res chain seq x y z
N ASP A 1 -17.12 -6.62 -9.34
CA ASP A 1 -17.36 -5.32 -8.70
C ASP A 1 -16.07 -4.93 -7.99
N LEU A 2 -15.37 -3.88 -8.43
CA LEU A 2 -14.11 -3.45 -7.80
C LEU A 2 -14.34 -2.62 -6.54
N GLY A 3 -15.59 -2.38 -6.14
CA GLY A 3 -15.98 -2.27 -4.73
C GLY A 3 -15.14 -1.35 -3.84
N LEU A 4 -14.55 -0.28 -4.39
CA LEU A 4 -13.85 0.79 -3.65
C LEU A 4 -14.87 1.67 -2.89
N CYS A 5 -15.96 1.08 -2.41
CA CYS A 5 -17.16 1.80 -2.03
C CYS A 5 -17.04 2.39 -0.62
N LYS A 6 -16.77 3.70 -0.63
CA LYS A 6 -17.13 4.80 0.30
C LYS A 6 -16.60 4.82 1.74
N PRO A 7 -16.30 6.04 2.25
CA PRO A 7 -15.46 6.28 3.41
C PRO A 7 -16.28 6.18 4.70
N VAL A 8 -16.52 4.97 5.19
CA VAL A 8 -17.39 4.81 6.37
C VAL A 8 -16.64 4.70 7.69
N GLU A 9 -15.34 4.41 7.71
CA GLU A 9 -14.60 4.29 8.99
C GLU A 9 -13.25 5.01 9.05
N TYR A 10 -12.63 5.34 7.91
CA TYR A 10 -11.28 5.93 7.89
C TYR A 10 -11.21 7.28 8.61
N PHE A 11 -12.19 8.17 8.36
CA PHE A 11 -12.25 9.48 9.03
C PHE A 11 -12.60 9.38 10.52
N GLN A 12 -13.35 8.36 10.95
CA GLN A 12 -13.63 8.11 12.37
C GLN A 12 -12.43 7.47 13.07
N SER A 13 -11.60 6.72 12.34
CA SER A 13 -10.40 6.09 12.86
C SER A 13 -9.27 7.08 13.13
N PHE A 14 -9.11 8.10 12.27
CA PHE A 14 -8.20 9.23 12.54
C PHE A 14 -8.56 9.98 13.84
N LYS A 15 -9.85 10.07 14.19
CA LYS A 15 -10.27 10.66 15.46
C LYS A 15 -9.92 9.79 16.68
N ASN A 16 -9.76 8.49 16.50
CA ASN A 16 -9.55 7.50 17.57
C ASN A 16 -8.16 6.83 17.55
N ASN A 17 -7.20 7.33 16.76
CA ASN A 17 -5.86 6.75 16.56
C ASN A 17 -5.81 5.27 16.09
N ASN A 18 -6.92 4.69 15.65
CA ASN A 18 -6.91 3.33 15.12
C ASN A 18 -6.69 3.39 13.61
N ILE A 19 -5.72 2.64 13.09
CA ILE A 19 -5.53 2.47 11.65
C ILE A 19 -6.30 1.20 11.27
N TYR A 20 -7.44 1.35 10.59
CA TYR A 20 -8.18 0.21 10.03
C TYR A 20 -7.76 -0.04 8.58
N GLY A 21 -7.41 -1.28 8.26
CA GLY A 21 -7.00 -1.70 6.92
C GLY A 21 -6.04 -2.90 6.95
N VAL A 22 -5.82 -3.49 5.78
CA VAL A 22 -4.77 -4.53 5.61
C VAL A 22 -3.45 -3.80 5.37
N LEU A 23 -2.52 -3.92 6.32
CA LEU A 23 -1.33 -3.05 6.45
C LEU A 23 -0.55 -2.81 5.15
N PRO A 24 -0.26 -3.82 4.30
CA PRO A 24 0.41 -3.60 3.02
C PRO A 24 -0.25 -2.57 2.09
N PHE A 25 -1.58 -2.42 2.17
CA PHE A 25 -2.38 -1.51 1.36
C PHE A 25 -2.59 -0.13 2.00
N VAL A 26 -2.11 0.07 3.23
CA VAL A 26 -2.15 1.38 3.88
C VAL A 26 -0.91 2.16 3.46
N THR A 27 -1.10 3.40 3.02
CA THR A 27 -0.02 4.22 2.51
C THR A 27 0.85 4.81 3.62
N PRO A 28 2.15 5.07 3.36
CA PRO A 28 3.06 5.67 4.33
C PRO A 28 2.55 6.95 5.01
N GLU A 29 1.87 7.81 4.25
CA GLU A 29 1.31 9.09 4.68
C GLU A 29 0.14 8.89 5.63
N VAL A 30 -0.75 7.92 5.37
CA VAL A 30 -1.82 7.63 6.31
C VAL A 30 -1.27 6.94 7.56
N LEU A 31 -0.30 6.03 7.42
CA LEU A 31 0.40 5.48 8.59
C LEU A 31 1.03 6.59 9.47
N ARG A 32 1.35 7.75 8.89
CA ARG A 32 1.83 8.97 9.57
C ARG A 32 0.73 9.94 10.01
N GLY A 33 -0.54 9.55 9.94
CA GLY A 33 -1.66 10.38 10.37
C GLY A 33 -2.09 11.44 9.36
N GLN A 34 -1.60 11.40 8.11
CA GLN A 34 -1.99 12.36 7.08
C GLN A 34 -3.34 12.01 6.45
N PRO A 35 -4.11 13.01 5.97
CA PRO A 35 -5.39 12.77 5.31
C PRO A 35 -5.25 11.90 4.06
N TYR A 36 -6.35 11.22 3.71
CA TYR A 36 -6.45 10.48 2.47
C TYR A 36 -6.42 11.41 1.25
N THR A 37 -5.77 10.98 0.17
CA THR A 37 -5.63 11.66 -1.12
C THR A 37 -5.76 10.65 -2.26
N LEU A 38 -5.93 11.12 -3.50
CA LEU A 38 -5.98 10.27 -4.69
C LEU A 38 -4.67 9.46 -4.90
N ALA A 39 -3.52 9.96 -4.43
CA ALA A 39 -2.26 9.22 -4.50
C ALA A 39 -2.31 7.91 -3.70
N ASN A 40 -3.16 7.83 -2.67
CA ASN A 40 -3.36 6.60 -1.92
C ASN A 40 -3.97 5.48 -2.78
N ASP A 41 -4.92 5.81 -3.66
CA ASP A 41 -5.52 4.83 -4.58
C ASP A 41 -4.48 4.26 -5.54
N ILE A 42 -3.54 5.10 -6.02
CA ILE A 42 -2.45 4.69 -6.91
C ILE A 42 -1.49 3.74 -6.19
N TYR A 43 -1.12 4.05 -4.95
CA TYR A 43 -0.33 3.15 -4.11
C TYR A 43 -1.05 1.80 -3.91
N ARG A 44 -2.34 1.83 -3.56
CA ARG A 44 -3.13 0.61 -3.34
C ARG A 44 -3.23 -0.23 -4.62
N PHE A 45 -3.41 0.41 -5.76
CA PHE A 45 -3.39 -0.23 -7.06
C PHE A 45 -2.06 -0.97 -7.30
N SER A 46 -0.92 -0.38 -6.92
CA SER A 46 0.38 -1.05 -7.04
C SER A 46 0.47 -2.34 -6.19
N MET A 47 -0.13 -2.34 -4.99
CA MET A 47 -0.13 -3.52 -4.11
C MET A 47 -1.01 -4.63 -4.67
N ILE A 48 -2.18 -4.27 -5.20
CA ILE A 48 -3.08 -5.21 -5.91
C ILE A 48 -2.38 -5.78 -7.14
N MET A 49 -1.71 -4.94 -7.92
CA MET A 49 -0.98 -5.37 -9.10
C MET A 49 0.18 -6.31 -8.74
N TRP A 50 0.90 -6.03 -7.65
CA TRP A 50 1.94 -6.91 -7.13
C TRP A 50 1.35 -8.27 -6.72
N GLU A 51 0.27 -8.27 -5.95
CA GLU A 51 -0.43 -9.50 -5.54
C GLU A 51 -0.92 -10.30 -6.75
N PHE A 52 -1.50 -9.64 -7.76
CA PHE A 52 -1.96 -10.28 -8.98
C PHE A 52 -0.82 -10.97 -9.75
N ILE A 53 0.37 -10.36 -9.79
CA ILE A 53 1.54 -10.89 -10.49
C ILE A 53 2.10 -12.13 -9.78
N TYR A 54 2.14 -12.12 -8.45
CA TYR A 54 2.82 -13.17 -7.67
C TYR A 54 1.87 -14.20 -7.05
N GLY A 55 0.55 -13.93 -7.05
CA GLY A 55 -0.47 -14.82 -6.50
C GLY A 55 -0.42 -14.96 -4.97
N ILE A 56 0.30 -14.07 -4.27
CA ILE A 56 0.45 -14.06 -2.82
C ILE A 56 0.29 -12.63 -2.27
N PRO A 57 -0.16 -12.46 -1.01
CA PRO A 57 -0.26 -11.15 -0.40
C PRO A 57 1.10 -10.43 -0.30
N PRO A 58 1.16 -9.09 -0.44
CA PRO A 58 2.39 -8.36 -0.22
C PRO A 58 2.85 -8.50 1.24
N PHE A 59 4.12 -8.83 1.45
CA PHE A 59 4.72 -9.10 2.77
C PHE A 59 4.15 -10.33 3.50
N ASP A 60 3.62 -11.33 2.78
CA ASP A 60 3.08 -12.59 3.34
C ASP A 60 4.01 -13.33 4.32
N ASN A 61 5.32 -13.11 4.22
CA ASN A 61 6.32 -13.71 5.10
C ASN A 61 6.68 -12.85 6.33
N GLU A 62 5.95 -11.78 6.61
CA GLU A 62 6.22 -10.85 7.71
C GLU A 62 5.00 -10.63 8.60
N ALA A 63 5.23 -10.34 9.88
CA ALA A 63 4.16 -9.95 10.77
C ALA A 63 3.59 -8.58 10.35
N HIS A 64 2.26 -8.48 10.26
CA HIS A 64 1.55 -7.23 9.96
C HIS A 64 1.42 -6.37 11.22
N ASP A 65 2.55 -5.95 11.77
CA ASP A 65 2.67 -5.22 13.03
C ASP A 65 3.23 -3.80 12.85
N PHE A 66 3.49 -3.14 13.98
CA PHE A 66 4.07 -1.79 14.00
C PHE A 66 5.46 -1.72 13.32
N LEU A 67 6.26 -2.79 13.37
CA LEU A 67 7.58 -2.80 12.75
C LEU A 67 7.45 -2.80 11.22
N LEU A 68 6.53 -3.59 10.67
CA LEU A 68 6.25 -3.54 9.23
C LEU A 68 5.74 -2.16 8.80
N ALA A 69 4.83 -1.56 9.58
CA ALA A 69 4.34 -0.20 9.33
C ALA A 69 5.48 0.83 9.28
N LEU A 70 6.40 0.77 10.26
CA LEU A 70 7.59 1.63 10.29
C LEU A 70 8.51 1.42 9.08
N HIS A 71 8.71 0.17 8.66
CA HIS A 71 9.51 -0.13 7.48
C HIS A 71 8.87 0.39 6.19
N ILE A 72 7.55 0.26 6.03
CA ILE A 72 6.80 0.84 4.89
C ILE A 72 6.97 2.36 4.86
N CYS A 73 6.86 3.02 6.01
CA CYS A 73 7.11 4.45 6.17
C CYS A 73 8.54 4.87 5.78
N LYS A 74 9.52 3.97 5.94
CA LYS A 74 10.93 4.15 5.54
C LYS A 74 11.23 3.73 4.09
N GLY A 75 10.22 3.40 3.30
CA GLY A 75 10.38 3.05 1.89
C GLY A 75 10.50 1.56 1.59
N LYS A 76 10.27 0.68 2.56
CA LYS A 76 10.21 -0.77 2.29
C LYS A 76 9.08 -1.06 1.29
N ARG A 77 9.37 -1.90 0.29
CA ARG A 77 8.42 -2.37 -0.73
C ARG A 77 8.51 -3.89 -0.87
N PRO A 78 7.43 -4.55 -1.36
CA PRO A 78 7.48 -5.97 -1.67
C PRO A 78 8.58 -6.29 -2.68
N LYS A 79 9.19 -7.47 -2.55
CA LYS A 79 10.28 -7.88 -3.43
C LYS A 79 9.76 -8.09 -4.85
N ILE A 80 10.48 -7.55 -5.84
CA ILE A 80 10.25 -7.89 -7.25
C ILE A 80 11.11 -9.12 -7.57
N ILE A 81 10.47 -10.22 -7.92
CA ILE A 81 11.14 -11.46 -8.36
C ILE A 81 11.36 -11.36 -9.87
N LYS A 82 12.43 -11.99 -10.38
CA LYS A 82 12.75 -12.02 -11.81
C LYS A 82 11.61 -12.71 -12.59
N ASN A 83 11.55 -12.48 -13.90
CA ASN A 83 10.58 -13.06 -14.86
C ASN A 83 9.25 -12.31 -15.03
N ILE A 84 9.18 -11.02 -14.70
CA ILE A 84 8.04 -10.17 -15.07
C ILE A 84 8.47 -9.13 -16.11
N PRO A 85 7.62 -8.78 -17.09
CA PRO A 85 7.92 -7.75 -18.08
C PRO A 85 8.36 -6.43 -17.45
N GLN A 86 9.40 -5.80 -18.01
CA GLN A 86 9.98 -4.56 -17.48
C GLN A 86 8.95 -3.42 -17.40
N CYS A 87 7.97 -3.39 -18.30
CA CYS A 87 6.88 -2.41 -18.26
C CYS A 87 6.07 -2.49 -16.96
N TYR A 88 5.82 -3.69 -16.43
CA TYR A 88 5.13 -3.87 -15.16
C TYR A 88 5.99 -3.49 -13.97
N ILE A 89 7.29 -3.80 -13.99
CA ILE A 89 8.25 -3.33 -12.98
C ILE A 89 8.24 -1.81 -12.90
N ASN A 90 8.30 -1.15 -14.06
CA ASN A 90 8.31 0.31 -14.14
C ASN A 90 6.99 0.90 -13.66
N LEU A 91 5.86 0.27 -13.99
CA LEU A 91 4.54 0.72 -13.53
C LEU A 91 4.39 0.58 -12.01
N LEU A 92 4.74 -0.59 -11.44
CA LEU A 92 4.75 -0.80 -9.98
C LEU A 92 5.57 0.27 -9.29
N LYS A 93 6.81 0.50 -9.76
CA LYS A 93 7.70 1.54 -9.23
C LYS A 93 7.09 2.92 -9.27
N LYS A 94 6.54 3.34 -10.41
CA LYS A 94 5.87 4.65 -10.52
C LYS A 94 4.67 4.78 -9.59
N CYS A 95 3.92 3.71 -9.34
CA CYS A 95 2.73 3.76 -8.51
C CYS A 95 3.01 3.70 -7.00
N TRP A 96 4.14 3.16 -6.58
CA TRP A 96 4.50 3.05 -5.15
C TRP A 96 5.71 3.89 -4.70
N ASP A 97 6.39 4.57 -5.62
CA ASP A 97 7.41 5.58 -5.30
C ASP A 97 6.71 6.91 -5.02
N MET A 98 6.95 7.40 -3.82
CA MET A 98 6.32 8.60 -3.28
C MET A 98 7.02 9.89 -3.72
N ASP A 99 8.15 9.81 -4.42
CA ASP A 99 8.97 10.97 -4.83
C ASP A 99 8.50 11.62 -6.15
N LEU A 100 7.33 11.25 -6.68
CA LEU A 100 6.84 11.73 -7.97
C LEU A 100 5.65 12.71 -7.89
N LEU A 101 5.31 13.22 -6.70
CA LEU A 101 4.38 14.36 -6.51
C LEU A 101 4.91 15.35 -5.47
#